data_AF-A0A9E2AVB0-F1
#
_entry.id   AF-A0A9E2AVB0-F1
#
_cell.length_a   1.000
_cell.length_b   1.000
_cell.length_c   1.000
_cell.angle_alpha   90.00
_cell.angle_beta   90.00
_cell.angle_gamma   90.00
#
_symmetry.space_group_name_H-M   'P 1'
#
loop_
_entity.id
_entity.type
_entity.pdbx_description
1 polymer ?
#
loop_
_entity_poly.entity_id
_entity_poly.type
_entity_poly.pdbx_seq_one_letter_code
_entity_poly.pdbx_strand_id
1 'polypeptide(L)'
;MEEIKKKDIRALTLEHLREFFVNNGDKAFRGNQVYEWLWQKSAHSFDVMTNISKETRELLTANFVINHIKVDQMQRSKDGTIKNAVRLHDDLVIESVLIPTKTRTTACVSSQVGCSLDCKFCATARLKRMRNLNPDEIYDQVVAIDNESRLYFNRPLSNIVFMGMGEPLMNYNNVLKAIDKITSTDGLGMSPKRITVSTSGVPKMIRKMADEAVKFKLAVSLHSAIDSIRTSIMPFNATFTLADLREALQYWYGKTKSRITYEYVVWKGINDTQKDADALVEFCRFAPSKVNLIEYNPIDDGDFQQANDKAINMYVDTLERSGITVTVRRSRGKDIDAACGQLANKS
;
A
#
# COMPACT_ATOMS: atom_id res chain seq x y z
N MET A 1 14.79 38.07 1.72
CA MET A 1 15.65 36.88 1.54
C MET A 1 14.79 35.82 0.90
N GLU A 2 15.04 35.46 -0.35
CA GLU A 2 14.44 34.25 -0.91
C GLU A 2 14.93 33.06 -0.08
N GLU A 3 13.99 32.35 0.52
CA GLU A 3 14.27 31.13 1.25
C GLU A 3 14.77 30.10 0.24
N ILE A 4 16.08 29.80 0.24
CA ILE A 4 16.64 28.78 -0.65
C ILE A 4 16.00 27.45 -0.25
N LYS A 5 15.01 27.00 -1.02
CA LYS A 5 14.33 25.72 -0.79
C LYS A 5 15.32 24.59 -1.02
N LYS A 6 15.90 24.07 0.05
CA LYS A 6 16.83 22.94 0.02
C LYS A 6 16.16 21.72 -0.62
N LYS A 7 16.92 20.99 -1.42
CA LYS A 7 16.46 19.75 -2.06
C LYS A 7 16.48 18.62 -1.03
N ASP A 8 15.49 17.73 -1.07
CA ASP A 8 15.58 16.48 -0.31
C ASP A 8 16.71 15.61 -0.88
N ILE A 9 17.67 15.26 -0.02
CA ILE A 9 18.80 14.41 -0.38
C ILE A 9 18.37 13.02 -0.88
N ARG A 10 17.22 12.51 -0.40
CA ARG A 10 16.65 11.22 -0.78
C ARG A 10 16.07 11.20 -2.20
N ALA A 11 15.95 12.37 -2.85
CA ALA A 11 15.66 12.45 -4.27
C ALA A 11 16.89 12.18 -5.17
N LEU A 12 18.09 12.10 -4.60
CA LEU A 12 19.33 11.80 -5.32
C LEU A 12 19.55 10.29 -5.46
N THR A 13 20.15 9.90 -6.59
CA THR A 13 20.69 8.55 -6.77
C THR A 13 22.02 8.44 -6.03
N LEU A 14 22.52 7.21 -5.88
CA LEU A 14 23.84 6.98 -5.30
C LEU A 14 24.93 7.68 -6.12
N GLU A 15 24.81 7.67 -7.44
CA GLU A 15 25.73 8.32 -8.38
C GLU A 15 25.73 9.84 -8.20
N HIS A 16 24.56 10.47 -8.11
CA HIS A 16 24.47 11.91 -7.85
C HIS A 16 25.09 12.30 -6.49
N LEU A 17 24.98 11.44 -5.47
CA LEU A 17 25.65 11.69 -4.18
C LEU A 17 27.16 11.57 -4.29
N ARG A 18 27.66 10.55 -5.02
CA ARG A 18 29.10 10.40 -5.29
C ARG A 18 29.65 11.63 -6.01
N GLU A 19 28.96 12.09 -7.05
CA GLU A 19 29.31 13.30 -7.80
C GLU A 19 29.28 14.56 -6.94
N PHE A 20 28.27 14.72 -6.09
CA PHE A 20 28.19 15.84 -5.14
C PHE A 20 29.44 15.92 -4.26
N PHE A 21 29.89 14.80 -3.71
CA PHE A 21 31.10 14.79 -2.87
C PHE A 21 32.37 15.12 -3.65
N VAL A 22 32.54 14.55 -4.85
CA VAL A 22 33.69 14.86 -5.73
C VAL A 22 33.74 16.34 -6.08
N ASN A 23 32.60 16.94 -6.43
CA ASN A 23 32.50 18.36 -6.79
C ASN A 23 32.76 19.31 -5.62
N ASN A 24 32.66 18.82 -4.37
CA ASN A 24 32.95 19.58 -3.16
C ASN A 24 34.30 19.21 -2.53
N GLY A 25 35.20 18.56 -3.28
CA GLY A 25 36.56 18.28 -2.85
C GLY A 25 36.73 17.06 -1.93
N ASP A 26 35.69 16.22 -1.79
CA ASP A 26 35.72 14.99 -1.00
C ASP A 26 35.72 13.75 -1.92
N LYS A 27 35.94 12.56 -1.36
CA LYS A 27 36.01 11.30 -2.11
C LYS A 27 34.60 10.74 -2.36
N ALA A 28 34.38 10.17 -3.54
CA ALA A 28 33.11 9.55 -3.94
C ALA A 28 32.56 8.53 -2.92
N PHE A 29 33.40 7.79 -2.20
CA PHE A 29 32.94 6.80 -1.22
C PHE A 29 32.11 7.40 -0.07
N ARG A 30 32.24 8.70 0.22
CA ARG A 30 31.39 9.40 1.18
C ARG A 30 29.92 9.39 0.76
N GLY A 31 29.66 9.43 -0.55
CA GLY A 31 28.32 9.24 -1.11
C GLY A 31 27.72 7.89 -0.72
N ASN A 32 28.53 6.81 -0.71
CA ASN A 32 28.08 5.48 -0.29
C ASN A 32 27.67 5.47 1.18
N GLN A 33 28.48 6.09 2.04
CA GLN A 33 28.21 6.14 3.48
C GLN A 33 26.93 6.91 3.78
N VAL A 34 26.76 8.09 3.17
CA VAL A 34 25.51 8.86 3.30
C VAL A 34 24.32 8.05 2.79
N TYR A 35 24.45 7.39 1.66
CA TYR A 35 23.38 6.56 1.10
C TYR A 35 22.98 5.40 2.03
N GLU A 36 23.95 4.73 2.64
CA GLU A 36 23.73 3.70 3.67
C GLU A 36 22.94 4.27 4.86
N TRP A 37 23.31 5.45 5.35
CA TRP A 37 22.58 6.10 6.44
C TRP A 37 21.14 6.43 6.07
N LEU A 38 20.89 6.90 4.84
CA LEU A 38 19.56 7.26 4.38
C LEU A 38 18.64 6.03 4.24
N TRP A 39 19.14 4.92 3.70
CA TRP A 39 18.28 3.81 3.25
C TRP A 39 18.44 2.49 4.00
N GLN A 40 19.60 2.19 4.58
CA GLN A 40 19.77 1.00 5.44
C GLN A 40 19.50 1.34 6.90
N LYS A 41 19.93 2.53 7.33
CA LYS A 41 19.77 3.00 8.72
C LYS A 41 18.59 3.94 8.92
N SER A 42 17.92 4.33 7.84
CA SER A 42 16.73 5.18 7.84
C SER A 42 16.91 6.48 8.64
N ALA A 43 18.05 7.14 8.48
CA ALA A 43 18.39 8.34 9.24
C ALA A 43 17.47 9.51 8.89
N HIS A 44 16.96 10.19 9.92
CA HIS A 44 16.10 11.37 9.79
C HIS A 44 16.84 12.71 9.96
N SER A 45 18.12 12.67 10.37
CA SER A 45 18.98 13.86 10.49
C SER A 45 20.41 13.51 10.06
N PHE A 46 21.15 14.50 9.57
CA PHE A 46 22.58 14.32 9.31
C PHE A 46 23.39 14.12 10.59
N ASP A 47 22.93 14.67 11.73
CA ASP A 47 23.66 14.63 13.00
C ASP A 47 23.87 13.21 13.52
N VAL A 48 22.95 12.29 13.23
CA VAL A 48 23.04 10.90 13.71
C VAL A 48 24.06 10.07 12.92
N MET A 49 24.63 10.60 11.83
CA MET A 49 25.59 9.90 10.99
C MET A 49 26.99 9.88 11.64
N THR A 50 27.16 9.09 12.69
CA THR A 50 28.32 9.15 13.61
C THR A 50 29.67 8.78 12.98
N ASN A 51 29.69 8.07 11.85
CA ASN A 51 30.93 7.74 11.10
C ASN A 51 31.25 8.74 9.98
N ILE A 52 30.53 9.86 9.94
CA ILE A 52 30.73 10.98 9.02
C ILE A 52 31.29 12.17 9.82
N SER A 53 32.29 12.87 9.27
CA SER A 53 32.93 13.99 9.95
C SER A 53 31.92 15.11 10.23
N LYS A 54 32.23 15.98 11.19
CA LYS A 54 31.39 17.15 11.50
C LYS A 54 31.29 18.08 10.29
N GLU A 55 32.41 18.37 9.64
CA GLU A 55 32.49 19.19 8.43
C GLU A 55 31.61 18.65 7.29
N THR A 56 31.64 17.34 7.04
CA THR A 56 30.77 16.73 6.02
C THR A 56 29.29 16.83 6.39
N ARG A 57 28.92 16.66 7.67
CA ARG A 57 27.52 16.84 8.12
C ARG A 57 27.06 18.30 7.99
N GLU A 58 27.93 19.25 8.25
CA GLU A 58 27.68 20.69 8.04
C GLU A 58 27.48 21.00 6.54
N LEU A 59 28.31 20.43 5.66
CA LEU A 59 28.15 20.53 4.20
C LEU A 59 26.80 19.98 3.73
N LEU A 60 26.40 18.78 4.22
CA LEU A 60 25.10 18.19 3.91
C LEU A 60 23.95 19.07 4.40
N THR A 61 24.04 19.57 5.63
CA THR A 61 23.04 20.46 6.24
C THR A 61 22.92 21.77 5.47
N ALA A 62 24.01 22.30 4.93
CA ALA A 62 23.98 23.53 4.13
C ALA A 62 23.26 23.34 2.78
N ASN A 63 23.41 22.17 2.15
CA ASN A 63 22.94 21.93 0.78
C ASN A 63 21.59 21.19 0.68
N PHE A 64 21.25 20.38 1.68
CA PHE A 64 20.13 19.46 1.62
C PHE A 64 19.27 19.46 2.87
N VAL A 65 18.10 18.83 2.74
CA VAL A 65 17.20 18.48 3.84
C VAL A 65 16.85 16.98 3.73
N ILE A 66 16.34 16.39 4.82
CA ILE A 66 15.71 15.07 4.82
C ILE A 66 14.23 15.30 5.16
N ASN A 67 13.34 15.22 4.16
CA ASN A 67 11.91 15.49 4.36
C ASN A 67 11.17 14.22 4.87
N HIS A 68 11.59 13.70 6.02
CA HIS A 68 11.02 12.48 6.56
C HIS A 68 9.58 12.67 7.07
N ILE A 69 8.81 11.58 7.11
CA ILE A 69 7.47 11.62 7.71
C ILE A 69 7.54 11.78 9.23
N LYS A 70 6.45 12.25 9.84
CA LYS A 70 6.27 12.28 11.30
C LYS A 70 4.99 11.54 11.69
N VAL A 71 5.08 10.60 12.64
CA VAL A 71 3.89 10.00 13.25
C VAL A 71 3.38 10.98 14.31
N ASP A 72 2.29 11.66 14.00
CA ASP A 72 1.70 12.70 14.85
C ASP A 72 0.81 12.10 15.94
N GLN A 73 0.00 11.10 15.57
CA GLN A 73 -0.89 10.41 16.50
C GLN A 73 -0.83 8.92 16.24
N MET A 74 -0.87 8.14 17.32
CA MET A 74 -0.90 6.69 17.31
C MET A 74 -2.10 6.21 18.10
N GLN A 75 -2.99 5.45 17.46
CA GLN A 75 -4.15 4.84 18.10
C GLN A 75 -3.95 3.32 18.14
N ARG A 76 -4.24 2.70 19.29
CA ARG A 76 -4.05 1.25 19.49
C ARG A 76 -5.38 0.59 19.79
N SER A 77 -5.74 -0.36 18.93
CA SER A 77 -6.91 -1.20 19.08
C SER A 77 -6.72 -2.24 20.18
N LYS A 78 -7.83 -2.68 20.78
CA LYS A 78 -7.87 -3.85 21.67
C LYS A 78 -7.34 -5.13 21.02
N ASP A 79 -7.41 -5.25 19.70
CA ASP A 79 -6.90 -6.42 18.97
C ASP A 79 -5.38 -6.37 18.68
N GLY A 80 -4.72 -5.27 19.07
CA GLY A 80 -3.31 -4.97 18.85
C GLY A 80 -3.02 -4.16 17.59
N THR A 81 -3.98 -3.93 16.71
CA THR A 81 -3.81 -3.08 15.52
C THR A 81 -3.42 -1.66 15.93
N ILE A 82 -2.46 -1.07 15.22
CA ILE A 82 -1.98 0.29 15.48
C ILE A 82 -2.26 1.12 14.24
N LYS A 83 -2.99 2.22 14.40
CA LYS A 83 -3.24 3.22 13.35
C LYS A 83 -2.38 4.44 13.61
N ASN A 84 -1.66 4.87 12.58
CA ASN A 84 -0.78 6.03 12.62
C ASN A 84 -1.36 7.13 11.75
N ALA A 85 -1.59 8.30 12.33
CA ALA A 85 -1.74 9.53 11.57
C ALA A 85 -0.33 10.06 11.28
N VAL A 86 0.01 10.12 10.00
CA VAL A 86 1.34 10.44 9.50
C VAL A 86 1.29 11.81 8.83
N ARG A 87 1.99 12.78 9.42
CA ARG A 87 2.22 14.11 8.82
C ARG A 87 3.39 14.03 7.85
N LEU A 88 3.17 14.54 6.65
CA LEU A 88 4.17 14.67 5.59
C LEU A 88 4.87 16.03 5.69
N HIS A 89 5.96 16.20 4.93
CA HIS A 89 6.78 17.42 4.95
C HIS A 89 6.05 18.69 4.48
N ASP A 90 4.92 18.54 3.80
CA ASP A 90 4.05 19.60 3.32
C ASP A 90 2.76 19.73 4.15
N ASP A 91 2.79 19.24 5.40
CA ASP A 91 1.70 19.28 6.39
C ASP A 91 0.44 18.48 6.03
N LEU A 92 0.43 17.80 4.89
CA LEU A 92 -0.62 16.85 4.56
C LEU A 92 -0.55 15.62 5.47
N VAL A 93 -1.71 15.04 5.74
CA VAL A 93 -1.84 13.87 6.61
C VAL A 93 -2.31 12.67 5.81
N ILE A 94 -1.66 11.54 6.03
CA ILE A 94 -2.09 10.21 5.58
C ILE A 94 -2.17 9.27 6.77
N GLU A 95 -2.82 8.13 6.59
CA GLU A 95 -2.87 7.08 7.60
C GLU A 95 -2.09 5.85 7.15
N SER A 96 -1.48 5.15 8.11
CA SER A 96 -0.88 3.83 7.91
C SER A 96 -1.24 2.91 9.08
N VAL A 97 -1.24 1.60 8.86
CA VAL A 97 -1.75 0.64 9.87
C VAL A 97 -0.79 -0.53 10.05
N LEU A 98 -0.40 -0.81 11.29
CA LEU A 98 0.23 -2.06 11.70
C LEU A 98 -0.85 -3.07 12.08
N ILE A 99 -0.90 -4.20 11.38
CA ILE A 99 -1.85 -5.28 11.63
C ILE A 99 -1.09 -6.51 12.17
N PRO A 100 -1.15 -6.78 13.49
CA PRO A 100 -0.50 -7.95 14.07
C PRO A 100 -1.37 -9.19 13.94
N THR A 101 -0.72 -10.34 13.93
CA THR A 101 -1.33 -11.67 14.12
C THR A 101 -0.44 -12.47 15.06
N LYS A 102 -0.85 -13.70 15.41
CA LYS A 102 -0.05 -14.58 16.28
C LYS A 102 1.38 -14.80 15.76
N THR A 103 1.58 -14.92 14.44
CA THR A 103 2.87 -15.32 13.85
C THR A 103 3.54 -14.23 13.03
N ARG A 104 2.84 -13.16 12.68
CA ARG A 104 3.33 -12.17 11.70
C ARG A 104 2.73 -10.79 11.93
N THR A 105 3.40 -9.74 11.48
CA THR A 105 2.91 -8.34 11.43
C THR A 105 2.89 -7.86 9.98
N THR A 106 1.86 -7.08 9.63
CA THR A 106 1.65 -6.57 8.28
C THR A 106 1.52 -5.05 8.31
N ALA A 107 2.25 -4.35 7.44
CA ALA A 107 2.11 -2.92 7.23
C ALA A 107 1.08 -2.67 6.13
N CYS A 108 0.03 -1.92 6.44
CA CYS A 108 -0.87 -1.34 5.47
C CYS A 108 -0.41 0.09 5.19
N VAL A 109 0.12 0.33 3.99
CA VAL A 109 0.73 1.61 3.62
C VAL A 109 -0.14 2.36 2.60
N SER A 110 -0.12 3.67 2.71
CA SER A 110 -0.74 4.59 1.77
C SER A 110 0.18 4.88 0.59
N SER A 111 -0.42 5.23 -0.55
CA SER A 111 0.28 5.56 -1.79
C SER A 111 -0.03 6.97 -2.31
N GLN A 112 -1.12 7.59 -1.83
CA GLN A 112 -1.53 8.94 -2.20
C GLN A 112 -2.11 9.67 -0.98
N VAL A 113 -2.17 11.00 -1.06
CA VAL A 113 -2.98 11.82 -0.15
C VAL A 113 -4.38 11.95 -0.74
N GLY A 114 -5.35 11.27 -0.13
CA GLY A 114 -6.69 11.04 -0.71
C GLY A 114 -6.66 10.00 -1.84
N CYS A 115 -7.76 9.87 -2.59
CA CYS A 115 -7.85 8.96 -3.73
C CYS A 115 -8.63 9.61 -4.88
N SER A 116 -8.23 9.36 -6.13
CA SER A 116 -8.99 9.83 -7.31
C SER A 116 -10.12 8.91 -7.73
N LEU A 117 -10.18 7.70 -7.17
CA LEU A 117 -11.26 6.76 -7.45
C LEU A 117 -12.45 7.03 -6.55
N ASP A 118 -13.64 6.78 -7.07
CA ASP A 118 -14.94 7.12 -6.50
C ASP A 118 -15.68 5.90 -5.94
N CYS A 119 -14.92 4.97 -5.34
CA CYS A 119 -15.48 3.78 -4.70
C CYS A 119 -16.42 4.21 -3.55
N LYS A 120 -17.72 3.97 -3.69
CA LYS A 120 -18.74 4.56 -2.80
C LYS A 120 -18.68 4.05 -1.36
N PHE A 121 -18.12 2.85 -1.17
CA PHE A 121 -17.94 2.18 0.11
C PHE A 121 -16.63 2.53 0.82
N CYS A 122 -15.78 3.39 0.25
CA CYS A 122 -14.46 3.74 0.77
C CYS A 122 -14.44 5.18 1.31
N ALA A 123 -14.02 5.36 2.56
CA ALA A 123 -13.95 6.68 3.18
C ALA A 123 -12.86 7.55 2.53
N THR A 124 -11.74 6.96 2.11
CA THR A 124 -10.68 7.69 1.38
C THR A 124 -11.17 8.23 0.04
N ALA A 125 -12.09 7.54 -0.64
CA ALA A 125 -12.67 7.99 -1.91
C ALA A 125 -13.55 9.25 -1.75
N ARG A 126 -13.99 9.56 -0.53
CA ARG A 126 -14.70 10.82 -0.20
C ARG A 126 -13.74 12.00 -0.04
N LEU A 127 -12.46 11.74 0.15
CA LEU A 127 -11.42 12.77 0.23
C LEU A 127 -10.93 13.13 -1.16
N LYS A 128 -10.86 14.43 -1.45
CA LYS A 128 -10.25 14.91 -2.69
C LYS A 128 -8.80 14.46 -2.78
N ARG A 129 -8.41 13.86 -3.92
CA ARG A 129 -7.00 13.57 -4.19
C ARG A 129 -6.18 14.86 -4.25
N MET A 130 -5.19 14.97 -3.37
CA MET A 130 -4.28 16.12 -3.34
C MET A 130 -3.03 15.86 -4.18
N ARG A 131 -2.26 14.83 -3.84
CA ARG A 131 -1.06 14.45 -4.58
C ARG A 131 -0.69 12.97 -4.39
N ASN A 132 0.26 12.53 -5.21
CA ASN A 132 0.94 11.26 -5.01
C ASN A 132 1.97 11.37 -3.89
N LEU A 133 2.21 10.26 -3.17
CA LEU A 133 3.33 10.16 -2.26
C LEU A 133 4.64 9.95 -3.04
N ASN A 134 5.73 10.49 -2.51
CA ASN A 134 7.07 10.24 -2.99
C ASN A 134 7.57 8.86 -2.51
N PRO A 135 8.62 8.30 -3.16
CA PRO A 135 9.14 6.99 -2.77
C PRO A 135 9.60 6.92 -1.31
N ASP A 136 10.24 7.98 -0.82
CA ASP A 136 10.71 8.14 0.54
C ASP A 136 9.56 8.19 1.56
N GLU A 137 8.46 8.87 1.26
CA GLU A 137 7.27 8.92 2.13
C GLU A 137 6.59 7.55 2.29
N ILE A 138 6.63 6.70 1.24
CA ILE A 138 6.13 5.31 1.31
C ILE A 138 7.12 4.45 2.10
N TYR A 139 8.42 4.59 1.84
CA TYR A 139 9.48 3.87 2.53
C TYR A 139 9.45 4.17 4.05
N ASP A 140 9.32 5.43 4.45
CA ASP A 140 9.31 5.81 5.85
C ASP A 140 8.12 5.22 6.61
N GLN A 141 6.95 5.06 5.97
CA GLN A 141 5.79 4.37 6.58
C GLN A 141 6.15 2.93 6.96
N VAL A 142 6.91 2.23 6.11
CA VAL A 142 7.35 0.86 6.36
C VAL A 142 8.34 0.81 7.52
N VAL A 143 9.29 1.75 7.58
CA VAL A 143 10.28 1.85 8.66
C VAL A 143 9.59 2.14 10.00
N ALA A 144 8.67 3.11 10.03
CA ALA A 144 7.91 3.44 11.24
C ALA A 144 7.14 2.21 11.76
N ILE A 145 6.44 1.50 10.88
CA ILE A 145 5.69 0.29 11.24
C ILE A 145 6.61 -0.88 11.63
N ASP A 146 7.81 -1.03 11.04
CA ASP A 146 8.78 -2.04 11.48
C ASP A 146 9.28 -1.76 12.90
N ASN A 147 9.57 -0.48 13.21
CA ASN A 147 9.97 -0.06 14.55
C ASN A 147 8.85 -0.34 15.58
N GLU A 148 7.59 -0.04 15.24
CA GLU A 148 6.43 -0.39 16.07
C GLU A 148 6.28 -1.90 16.25
N SER A 149 6.50 -2.69 15.19
CA SER A 149 6.45 -4.15 15.24
C SER A 149 7.47 -4.71 16.22
N ARG A 150 8.70 -4.18 16.19
CA ARG A 150 9.78 -4.57 17.11
C ARG A 150 9.47 -4.13 18.53
N LEU A 151 9.01 -2.90 18.72
CA LEU A 151 8.71 -2.33 20.03
C LEU A 151 7.56 -3.06 20.74
N TYR A 152 6.43 -3.28 20.05
CA TYR A 152 5.20 -3.75 20.68
C TYR A 152 4.97 -5.26 20.55
N PHE A 153 5.60 -5.92 19.57
CA PHE A 153 5.39 -7.34 19.29
C PHE A 153 6.67 -8.18 19.26
N ASN A 154 7.82 -7.56 19.59
CA ASN A 154 9.14 -8.17 19.66
C ASN A 154 9.47 -9.02 18.43
N ARG A 155 9.15 -8.51 17.23
CA ARG A 155 9.40 -9.19 15.95
C ARG A 155 9.54 -8.20 14.81
N PRO A 156 10.32 -8.52 13.76
CA PRO A 156 10.39 -7.69 12.57
C PRO A 156 9.07 -7.73 11.79
N LEU A 157 8.83 -6.67 11.03
CA LEU A 157 7.78 -6.59 10.02
C LEU A 157 7.97 -7.67 8.97
N SER A 158 6.88 -8.33 8.61
CA SER A 158 6.94 -9.55 7.80
C SER A 158 6.19 -9.46 6.48
N ASN A 159 5.30 -8.47 6.32
CA ASN A 159 4.44 -8.29 5.16
C ASN A 159 4.10 -6.81 4.95
N ILE A 160 3.90 -6.43 3.69
CA ILE A 160 3.45 -5.09 3.31
C ILE A 160 2.27 -5.26 2.35
N VAL A 161 1.22 -4.49 2.56
CA VAL A 161 0.07 -4.38 1.65
C VAL A 161 -0.16 -2.92 1.29
N PHE A 162 -0.26 -2.63 0.00
CA PHE A 162 -0.68 -1.33 -0.50
C PHE A 162 -2.21 -1.31 -0.55
N MET A 163 -2.81 -1.16 0.63
CA MET A 163 -4.27 -1.12 0.85
C MET A 163 -4.66 0.03 1.79
N GLY A 164 -3.76 0.99 2.00
CA GLY A 164 -4.04 2.23 2.72
C GLY A 164 -4.75 3.24 1.81
N MET A 165 -4.41 4.51 1.95
CA MET A 165 -5.01 5.59 1.16
C MET A 165 -4.44 5.62 -0.26
N GLY A 166 -5.33 5.79 -1.25
CA GLY A 166 -4.99 5.98 -2.66
C GLY A 166 -5.00 4.71 -3.52
N GLU A 167 -4.97 4.90 -4.84
CA GLU A 167 -4.82 3.83 -5.83
C GLU A 167 -3.34 3.69 -6.23
N PRO A 168 -2.65 2.61 -5.83
CA PRO A 168 -1.20 2.47 -6.06
C PRO A 168 -0.80 2.55 -7.53
N LEU A 169 -1.64 2.06 -8.45
CA LEU A 169 -1.32 2.09 -9.89
C LEU A 169 -1.44 3.50 -10.50
N MET A 170 -2.13 4.43 -9.84
CA MET A 170 -2.13 5.85 -10.21
C MET A 170 -0.92 6.61 -9.61
N ASN A 171 -0.11 5.94 -8.80
CA ASN A 171 1.20 6.40 -8.32
C ASN A 171 2.33 5.41 -8.65
N TYR A 172 2.22 4.73 -9.80
CA TYR A 172 3.02 3.57 -10.12
C TYR A 172 4.53 3.77 -10.03
N ASN A 173 5.06 4.86 -10.61
CA ASN A 173 6.51 5.10 -10.64
C ASN A 173 7.09 5.29 -9.23
N ASN A 174 6.38 5.99 -8.33
CA ASN A 174 6.87 6.19 -6.97
C ASN A 174 6.70 4.93 -6.11
N VAL A 175 5.60 4.20 -6.30
CA VAL A 175 5.38 2.89 -5.65
C VAL A 175 6.48 1.90 -6.03
N LEU A 176 6.86 1.80 -7.31
CA LEU A 176 7.96 0.95 -7.74
C LEU A 176 9.29 1.34 -7.12
N LYS A 177 9.64 2.64 -7.11
CA LYS A 177 10.88 3.13 -6.49
C LYS A 177 10.90 2.87 -4.98
N ALA A 178 9.77 3.01 -4.30
CA ALA A 178 9.66 2.67 -2.88
C ALA A 178 9.88 1.18 -2.65
N ILE A 179 9.22 0.32 -3.45
CA ILE A 179 9.38 -1.14 -3.37
C ILE A 179 10.83 -1.56 -3.67
N ASP A 180 11.49 -0.93 -4.64
CA ASP A 180 12.92 -1.14 -4.91
C ASP A 180 13.76 -0.84 -3.66
N LYS A 181 13.55 0.31 -3.01
CA LYS A 181 14.26 0.66 -1.76
C LYS A 181 13.94 -0.29 -0.60
N ILE A 182 12.69 -0.73 -0.47
CA ILE A 182 12.28 -1.69 0.55
C ILE A 182 12.92 -3.07 0.33
N THR A 183 13.14 -3.47 -0.92
CA THR A 183 13.56 -4.83 -1.27
C THR A 183 15.06 -4.96 -1.60
N SER A 184 15.72 -3.85 -1.90
CA SER A 184 17.16 -3.80 -2.19
C SER A 184 17.99 -4.16 -0.97
N THR A 185 19.15 -4.78 -1.21
CA THR A 185 20.19 -5.02 -0.19
C THR A 185 20.76 -3.72 0.37
N ASP A 186 20.70 -2.64 -0.42
CA ASP A 186 21.12 -1.30 -0.01
C ASP A 186 20.00 -0.51 0.69
N GLY A 187 18.86 -1.16 0.94
CA GLY A 187 17.74 -0.62 1.71
C GLY A 187 17.32 -1.57 2.84
N LEU A 188 16.05 -1.96 2.89
CA LEU A 188 15.55 -2.82 3.99
C LEU A 188 15.75 -4.33 3.77
N GLY A 189 16.17 -4.75 2.58
CA GLY A 189 16.42 -6.17 2.26
C GLY A 189 15.19 -7.07 2.37
N MET A 190 13.96 -6.52 2.32
CA MET A 190 12.74 -7.33 2.45
C MET A 190 12.49 -8.14 1.17
N SER A 191 12.04 -9.40 1.33
CA SER A 191 11.66 -10.20 0.15
C SER A 191 10.46 -9.58 -0.57
N PRO A 192 10.51 -9.34 -1.90
CA PRO A 192 9.38 -8.79 -2.65
C PRO A 192 8.14 -9.69 -2.61
N LYS A 193 8.29 -11.00 -2.36
CA LYS A 193 7.18 -11.96 -2.20
C LYS A 193 6.31 -11.68 -0.95
N ARG A 194 6.78 -10.83 -0.04
CA ARG A 194 6.07 -10.39 1.17
C ARG A 194 5.23 -9.13 0.94
N ILE A 195 5.37 -8.52 -0.24
CA ILE A 195 4.66 -7.31 -0.66
C ILE A 195 3.49 -7.69 -1.56
N THR A 196 2.32 -7.13 -1.28
CA THR A 196 1.14 -7.22 -2.14
C THR A 196 0.70 -5.81 -2.53
N VAL A 197 0.66 -5.54 -3.83
CA VAL A 197 0.09 -4.31 -4.37
C VAL A 197 -1.35 -4.58 -4.76
N SER A 198 -2.29 -3.85 -4.15
CA SER A 198 -3.71 -3.90 -4.52
C SER A 198 -4.02 -2.88 -5.60
N THR A 199 -4.96 -3.18 -6.48
CA THR A 199 -5.52 -2.22 -7.42
C THR A 199 -7.02 -2.39 -7.55
N SER A 200 -7.72 -1.29 -7.79
CA SER A 200 -9.12 -1.28 -8.18
C SER A 200 -9.33 -1.80 -9.61
N GLY A 201 -8.26 -2.06 -10.36
CA GLY A 201 -8.33 -2.76 -11.64
C GLY A 201 -8.13 -1.83 -12.83
N VAL A 202 -6.96 -1.18 -12.91
CA VAL A 202 -6.57 -0.35 -14.07
C VAL A 202 -5.90 -1.24 -15.14
N PRO A 203 -6.59 -1.64 -16.23
CA PRO A 203 -6.12 -2.72 -17.10
C PRO A 203 -4.77 -2.46 -17.76
N LYS A 204 -4.55 -1.22 -18.25
CA LYS A 204 -3.28 -0.78 -18.84
C LYS A 204 -2.10 -0.94 -17.89
N MET A 205 -2.31 -0.62 -16.61
CA MET A 205 -1.26 -0.69 -15.60
C MET A 205 -0.98 -2.13 -15.16
N ILE A 206 -2.00 -3.00 -15.13
CA ILE A 206 -1.81 -4.44 -14.90
C ILE A 206 -0.92 -5.05 -16.00
N ARG A 207 -1.16 -4.71 -17.28
CA ARG A 207 -0.30 -5.16 -18.38
C ARG A 207 1.13 -4.63 -18.25
N LYS A 208 1.28 -3.33 -17.95
CA LYS A 208 2.59 -2.72 -17.71
C LYS A 208 3.37 -3.42 -16.60
N MET A 209 2.73 -3.74 -15.48
CA MET A 209 3.37 -4.51 -14.39
C MET A 209 3.82 -5.90 -14.85
N ALA A 210 3.05 -6.55 -15.72
CA ALA A 210 3.40 -7.85 -16.27
C ALA A 210 4.63 -7.75 -17.20
N ASP A 211 4.69 -6.72 -18.04
CA ASP A 211 5.80 -6.47 -18.96
C ASP A 211 7.10 -6.10 -18.23
N GLU A 212 7.00 -5.33 -17.16
CA GLU A 212 8.12 -4.96 -16.30
C GLU A 212 8.54 -6.09 -15.32
N ALA A 213 7.88 -7.26 -15.39
CA ALA A 213 8.19 -8.45 -14.60
C ALA A 213 8.34 -8.17 -13.09
N VAL A 214 7.42 -7.40 -12.54
CA VAL A 214 7.46 -7.02 -11.12
C VAL A 214 7.46 -8.25 -10.20
N LYS A 215 8.19 -8.16 -9.08
CA LYS A 215 8.45 -9.31 -8.19
C LYS A 215 7.46 -9.42 -7.01
N PHE A 216 6.60 -8.42 -6.81
CA PHE A 216 5.58 -8.41 -5.76
C PHE A 216 4.29 -9.12 -6.20
N LYS A 217 3.39 -9.38 -5.25
CA LYS A 217 2.09 -10.03 -5.51
C LYS A 217 1.04 -9.00 -5.94
N LEU A 218 0.12 -9.43 -6.80
CA LEU A 218 -1.04 -8.66 -7.23
C LEU A 218 -2.29 -9.04 -6.42
N ALA A 219 -2.97 -8.04 -5.89
CA ALA A 219 -4.35 -8.15 -5.43
C ALA A 219 -5.25 -7.22 -6.26
N VAL A 220 -6.49 -7.64 -6.50
CA VAL A 220 -7.50 -6.89 -7.26
C VAL A 220 -8.71 -6.69 -6.37
N SER A 221 -9.04 -5.44 -6.10
CA SER A 221 -10.30 -5.02 -5.48
C SER A 221 -11.44 -5.21 -6.48
N LEU A 222 -11.99 -6.43 -6.51
CA LEU A 222 -12.99 -6.84 -7.49
C LEU A 222 -14.39 -6.42 -7.04
N HIS A 223 -14.77 -6.82 -5.83
CA HIS A 223 -16.02 -6.52 -5.11
C HIS A 223 -17.35 -6.89 -5.80
N SER A 224 -17.40 -7.05 -7.11
CA SER A 224 -18.45 -7.75 -7.82
C SER A 224 -17.93 -8.31 -9.15
N ALA A 225 -18.45 -9.45 -9.56
CA ALA A 225 -18.17 -10.08 -10.85
C ALA A 225 -19.32 -9.87 -11.86
N ILE A 226 -20.21 -8.91 -11.58
CA ILE A 226 -21.32 -8.51 -12.45
C ILE A 226 -21.18 -7.01 -12.71
N ASP A 227 -21.06 -6.59 -13.97
CA ASP A 227 -20.74 -5.21 -14.35
C ASP A 227 -21.73 -4.18 -13.78
N SER A 228 -23.04 -4.45 -13.81
CA SER A 228 -24.04 -3.51 -13.30
C SER A 228 -23.88 -3.24 -11.80
N ILE A 229 -23.62 -4.29 -11.02
CA ILE A 229 -23.37 -4.18 -9.58
C ILE A 229 -22.01 -3.51 -9.35
N ARG A 230 -20.97 -3.91 -10.09
CA ARG A 230 -19.64 -3.33 -9.94
C ARG A 230 -19.63 -1.84 -10.23
N THR A 231 -20.30 -1.40 -11.30
CA THR A 231 -20.46 0.02 -11.63
C THR A 231 -21.26 0.77 -10.58
N SER A 232 -22.25 0.15 -9.93
CA SER A 232 -23.01 0.84 -8.88
C SER A 232 -22.17 1.16 -7.65
N ILE A 233 -21.19 0.31 -7.30
CA ILE A 233 -20.31 0.45 -6.13
C ILE A 233 -18.95 1.13 -6.45
N MET A 234 -18.46 0.96 -7.68
CA MET A 234 -17.17 1.42 -8.20
C MET A 234 -17.39 2.03 -9.60
N PRO A 235 -17.87 3.28 -9.70
CA PRO A 235 -18.37 3.85 -10.96
C PRO A 235 -17.35 3.88 -12.10
N PHE A 236 -16.06 4.00 -11.82
CA PHE A 236 -15.00 3.90 -12.83
C PHE A 236 -15.03 2.57 -13.63
N ASN A 237 -15.73 1.52 -13.16
CA ASN A 237 -15.98 0.30 -13.92
C ASN A 237 -16.68 0.56 -15.26
N ALA A 238 -17.45 1.65 -15.38
CA ALA A 238 -18.05 2.06 -16.64
C ALA A 238 -17.00 2.40 -17.71
N THR A 239 -15.80 2.79 -17.31
CA THR A 239 -14.66 3.06 -18.20
C THR A 239 -13.74 1.84 -18.34
N PHE A 240 -13.56 1.07 -17.26
CA PHE A 240 -12.74 -0.14 -17.24
C PHE A 240 -13.60 -1.32 -16.81
N THR A 241 -14.22 -1.97 -17.79
CA THR A 241 -15.22 -3.03 -17.56
C THR A 241 -14.59 -4.29 -16.97
N LEU A 242 -15.43 -5.21 -16.48
CA LEU A 242 -14.95 -6.52 -16.05
C LEU A 242 -14.30 -7.31 -17.20
N ALA A 243 -14.73 -7.10 -18.44
CA ALA A 243 -14.11 -7.71 -19.61
C ALA A 243 -12.68 -7.20 -19.84
N ASP A 244 -12.47 -5.88 -19.77
CA ASP A 244 -11.13 -5.28 -19.90
C ASP A 244 -10.19 -5.75 -18.76
N LEU A 245 -10.73 -5.79 -17.54
CA LEU A 245 -10.02 -6.29 -16.37
C LEU A 245 -9.64 -7.76 -16.55
N ARG A 246 -10.59 -8.59 -16.99
CA ARG A 246 -10.36 -10.02 -17.28
C ARG A 246 -9.22 -10.20 -18.27
N GLU A 247 -9.23 -9.47 -19.38
CA GLU A 247 -8.23 -9.61 -20.42
C GLU A 247 -6.83 -9.21 -19.92
N ALA A 248 -6.75 -8.12 -19.14
CA ALA A 248 -5.49 -7.70 -18.52
C ALA A 248 -4.97 -8.73 -17.50
N LEU A 249 -5.85 -9.39 -16.76
CA LEU A 249 -5.47 -10.42 -15.80
C LEU A 249 -5.05 -11.74 -16.47
N GLN A 250 -5.69 -12.09 -17.59
CA GLN A 250 -5.23 -13.19 -18.44
C GLN A 250 -3.82 -12.92 -18.95
N TYR A 251 -3.55 -11.69 -19.41
CA TYR A 251 -2.21 -11.27 -19.83
C TYR A 251 -1.19 -11.34 -18.68
N TRP A 252 -1.54 -10.80 -17.51
CA TRP A 252 -0.73 -10.87 -16.29
C TRP A 252 -0.34 -12.30 -15.94
N TYR A 253 -1.32 -13.21 -15.87
CA TYR A 253 -1.05 -14.60 -15.53
C TYR A 253 -0.25 -15.32 -16.63
N GLY A 254 -0.54 -15.02 -17.90
CA GLY A 254 0.21 -15.53 -19.05
C GLY A 254 1.71 -15.25 -18.96
N LYS A 255 2.08 -14.02 -18.58
CA LYS A 255 3.47 -13.55 -18.45
C LYS A 255 4.15 -13.97 -17.15
N THR A 256 3.45 -13.84 -16.01
CA THR A 256 4.10 -13.95 -14.69
C THR A 256 3.92 -15.31 -14.03
N LYS A 257 2.89 -16.07 -14.44
CA LYS A 257 2.39 -17.27 -13.75
C LYS A 257 2.08 -17.04 -12.26
N SER A 258 1.95 -15.77 -11.84
CA SER A 258 1.69 -15.39 -10.47
C SER A 258 0.20 -15.47 -10.17
N ARG A 259 -0.15 -16.20 -9.11
CA ARG A 259 -1.54 -16.36 -8.65
C ARG A 259 -2.17 -15.00 -8.36
N ILE A 260 -3.39 -14.78 -8.86
CA ILE A 260 -4.14 -13.55 -8.65
C ILE A 260 -4.90 -13.65 -7.33
N THR A 261 -4.89 -12.57 -6.53
CA THR A 261 -5.72 -12.47 -5.34
C THR A 261 -6.86 -11.50 -5.59
N TYR A 262 -8.10 -11.92 -5.36
CA TYR A 262 -9.27 -11.05 -5.42
C TYR A 262 -9.68 -10.65 -4.01
N GLU A 263 -9.78 -9.35 -3.77
CA GLU A 263 -10.39 -8.79 -2.58
C GLU A 263 -11.87 -8.54 -2.90
N TYR A 264 -12.76 -9.08 -2.07
CA TYR A 264 -14.20 -9.10 -2.34
C TYR A 264 -14.95 -8.83 -1.04
N VAL A 265 -15.87 -7.87 -1.07
CA VAL A 265 -16.73 -7.54 0.07
C VAL A 265 -18.14 -7.98 -0.30
N VAL A 266 -18.83 -8.61 0.63
CA VAL A 266 -20.22 -9.06 0.44
C VAL A 266 -21.12 -8.16 1.27
N TRP A 267 -21.96 -7.38 0.60
CA TRP A 267 -22.87 -6.42 1.20
C TRP A 267 -24.31 -6.92 1.14
N LYS A 268 -25.04 -6.66 2.23
CA LYS A 268 -26.44 -7.01 2.38
C LYS A 268 -27.28 -6.37 1.27
N GLY A 269 -28.01 -7.19 0.51
CA GLY A 269 -28.93 -6.76 -0.54
C GLY A 269 -28.27 -6.18 -1.80
N ILE A 270 -26.94 -6.26 -1.94
CA ILE A 270 -26.22 -5.73 -3.11
C ILE A 270 -25.61 -6.87 -3.94
N ASN A 271 -24.85 -7.74 -3.29
CA ASN A 271 -24.15 -8.86 -3.92
C ASN A 271 -24.12 -10.08 -2.98
N ASP A 272 -25.20 -10.36 -2.26
CA ASP A 272 -25.31 -11.42 -1.27
C ASP A 272 -26.18 -12.60 -1.73
N THR A 273 -26.28 -12.83 -3.05
CA THR A 273 -27.08 -13.93 -3.63
C THR A 273 -26.22 -15.03 -4.27
N GLN A 274 -26.79 -16.22 -4.48
CA GLN A 274 -26.09 -17.33 -5.13
C GLN A 274 -25.60 -16.95 -6.54
N LYS A 275 -26.38 -16.17 -7.29
CA LYS A 275 -26.01 -15.67 -8.61
C LYS A 275 -24.69 -14.87 -8.58
N ASP A 276 -24.48 -14.08 -7.53
CA ASP A 276 -23.28 -13.27 -7.37
C ASP A 276 -22.05 -14.13 -7.06
N ALA A 277 -22.22 -15.18 -6.25
CA ALA A 277 -21.19 -16.17 -5.95
C ALA A 277 -20.81 -16.99 -7.19
N ASP A 278 -21.79 -17.45 -7.97
CA ASP A 278 -21.57 -18.19 -9.21
C ASP A 278 -20.85 -17.33 -10.26
N ALA A 279 -21.23 -16.04 -10.37
CA ALA A 279 -20.53 -15.09 -11.23
C ALA A 279 -19.06 -14.91 -10.80
N LEU A 280 -18.77 -14.88 -9.50
CA LEU A 280 -17.40 -14.81 -9.00
C LEU A 280 -16.61 -16.09 -9.31
N VAL A 281 -17.23 -17.27 -9.19
CA VAL A 281 -16.59 -18.54 -9.59
C VAL A 281 -16.22 -18.50 -11.07
N GLU A 282 -17.17 -18.14 -11.95
CA GLU A 282 -16.89 -17.99 -13.38
C GLU A 282 -15.80 -16.93 -13.62
N PHE A 283 -15.82 -15.85 -12.84
CA PHE A 283 -14.76 -14.84 -12.88
C PHE A 283 -13.39 -15.41 -12.45
N CYS A 284 -13.28 -16.48 -11.69
CA CYS A 284 -11.97 -16.99 -11.27
C CYS A 284 -11.38 -18.07 -12.18
N ARG A 285 -12.18 -18.71 -13.06
CA ARG A 285 -11.79 -19.97 -13.74
C ARG A 285 -10.59 -19.90 -14.69
N PHE A 286 -10.30 -18.73 -15.26
CA PHE A 286 -9.24 -18.60 -16.29
C PHE A 286 -7.80 -18.71 -15.75
N ALA A 287 -7.60 -18.54 -14.43
CA ALA A 287 -6.28 -18.58 -13.82
C ALA A 287 -6.37 -19.02 -12.35
N PRO A 288 -5.32 -19.67 -11.80
CA PRO A 288 -5.22 -19.91 -10.38
C PRO A 288 -5.43 -18.62 -9.60
N SER A 289 -6.39 -18.68 -8.69
CA SER A 289 -6.89 -17.51 -7.98
C SER A 289 -7.07 -17.81 -6.50
N LYS A 290 -6.97 -16.76 -5.69
CA LYS A 290 -7.36 -16.77 -4.28
C LYS A 290 -8.39 -15.67 -4.06
N VAL A 291 -9.49 -15.97 -3.40
CA VAL A 291 -10.47 -14.96 -2.96
C VAL A 291 -10.28 -14.66 -1.48
N ASN A 292 -10.18 -13.38 -1.14
CA ASN A 292 -10.28 -12.90 0.23
C ASN A 292 -11.64 -12.22 0.38
N LEU A 293 -12.54 -12.87 1.11
CA LEU A 293 -13.79 -12.24 1.53
C LEU A 293 -13.46 -11.30 2.69
N ILE A 294 -13.68 -10.00 2.52
CA ILE A 294 -13.39 -8.97 3.52
C ILE A 294 -14.68 -8.61 4.24
N GLU A 295 -14.62 -8.61 5.56
CA GLU A 295 -15.66 -8.03 6.39
C GLU A 295 -15.71 -6.50 6.22
N TYR A 296 -16.84 -5.99 5.78
CA TYR A 296 -17.11 -4.57 5.62
C TYR A 296 -17.28 -3.87 6.96
N ASN A 297 -16.75 -2.66 7.05
CA ASN A 297 -16.94 -1.76 8.17
C ASN A 297 -17.64 -0.52 7.64
N PRO A 298 -18.87 -0.23 8.10
CA PRO A 298 -19.61 0.94 7.65
C PRO A 298 -18.79 2.21 7.83
N ILE A 299 -18.87 3.09 6.82
CA ILE A 299 -18.27 4.43 6.83
C ILE A 299 -19.33 5.53 6.99
N ASP A 300 -20.60 5.14 6.96
CA ASP A 300 -21.81 5.93 7.15
C ASP A 300 -22.96 5.06 7.68
N ASP A 301 -24.13 5.68 7.82
CA ASP A 301 -25.29 5.11 8.51
C ASP A 301 -26.22 4.24 7.61
N GLY A 302 -25.91 3.92 6.34
CA GLY A 302 -26.94 3.19 5.58
C GLY A 302 -26.65 2.59 4.21
N ASP A 303 -25.79 3.16 3.38
CA ASP A 303 -25.76 2.76 1.96
C ASP A 303 -25.12 1.38 1.76
N PHE A 304 -24.14 1.06 2.60
CA PHE A 304 -23.43 -0.21 2.58
C PHE A 304 -23.50 -0.86 3.96
N GLN A 305 -23.95 -2.11 3.99
CA GLN A 305 -24.03 -2.89 5.22
C GLN A 305 -23.42 -4.27 5.00
N GLN A 306 -22.71 -4.76 6.01
CA GLN A 306 -22.10 -6.09 5.97
C GLN A 306 -23.19 -7.15 5.75
N ALA A 307 -22.96 -8.08 4.82
CA ALA A 307 -23.85 -9.21 4.62
C ALA A 307 -23.86 -10.15 5.84
N ASN A 308 -24.96 -10.88 6.02
CA ASN A 308 -25.08 -11.84 7.10
C ASN A 308 -24.16 -13.07 6.91
N ASP A 309 -23.92 -13.80 7.99
CA ASP A 309 -23.05 -14.99 7.96
C ASP A 309 -23.52 -16.07 6.99
N LYS A 310 -24.84 -16.18 6.75
CA LYS A 310 -25.40 -17.15 5.79
C LYS A 310 -24.91 -16.85 4.37
N ALA A 311 -24.91 -15.59 3.95
CA ALA A 311 -24.38 -15.17 2.65
C ALA A 311 -22.86 -15.38 2.57
N ILE A 312 -22.11 -15.04 3.63
CA ILE A 312 -20.66 -15.27 3.66
C ILE A 312 -20.33 -16.76 3.53
N ASN A 313 -21.02 -17.62 4.28
CA ASN A 313 -20.84 -19.07 4.22
C ASN A 313 -21.23 -19.64 2.84
N MET A 314 -22.29 -19.12 2.22
CA MET A 314 -22.66 -19.48 0.84
C MET A 314 -21.52 -19.19 -0.15
N TYR A 315 -20.87 -18.01 -0.05
CA TYR A 315 -19.70 -17.70 -0.88
C TYR A 315 -18.53 -18.65 -0.61
N VAL A 316 -18.22 -18.93 0.66
CA VAL A 316 -17.15 -19.86 1.05
C VAL A 316 -17.42 -21.24 0.44
N ASP A 317 -18.59 -21.82 0.68
CA ASP A 317 -18.96 -23.15 0.18
C ASP A 317 -18.89 -23.21 -1.36
N THR A 318 -19.40 -22.18 -2.04
CA THR A 318 -19.45 -22.11 -3.50
C THR A 318 -18.04 -22.05 -4.11
N LEU A 319 -17.15 -21.23 -3.53
CA LEU A 319 -15.76 -21.10 -3.96
C LEU A 319 -14.95 -22.36 -3.68
N GLU A 320 -15.08 -22.96 -2.49
CA GLU A 320 -14.36 -24.18 -2.11
C GLU A 320 -14.77 -25.38 -2.96
N ARG A 321 -16.07 -25.57 -3.19
CA ARG A 321 -16.57 -26.63 -4.11
C ARG A 321 -16.07 -26.48 -5.54
N SER A 322 -15.75 -25.26 -5.93
CA SER A 322 -15.17 -24.93 -7.25
C SER A 322 -13.63 -24.98 -7.27
N GLY A 323 -12.99 -25.42 -6.18
CA GLY A 323 -11.53 -25.53 -6.07
C GLY A 323 -10.80 -24.20 -5.93
N ILE A 324 -11.51 -23.10 -5.62
CA ILE A 324 -10.92 -21.77 -5.46
C ILE A 324 -10.57 -21.57 -3.98
N THR A 325 -9.30 -21.24 -3.70
CA THR A 325 -8.89 -20.93 -2.32
C THR A 325 -9.60 -19.67 -1.83
N VAL A 326 -10.39 -19.80 -0.77
CA VAL A 326 -11.07 -18.69 -0.12
C VAL A 326 -10.52 -18.47 1.29
N THR A 327 -10.44 -17.22 1.73
CA THR A 327 -10.23 -16.89 3.15
C THR A 327 -11.13 -15.74 3.56
N VAL A 328 -11.76 -15.87 4.73
CA VAL A 328 -12.54 -14.77 5.33
C VAL A 328 -11.63 -13.93 6.22
N ARG A 329 -11.42 -12.67 5.84
CA ARG A 329 -10.70 -11.67 6.62
C ARG A 329 -11.68 -10.96 7.55
N ARG A 330 -11.67 -11.37 8.82
CA ARG A 330 -12.33 -10.62 9.88
C ARG A 330 -11.66 -9.25 10.04
N SER A 331 -12.47 -8.27 10.35
CA SER A 331 -12.03 -6.90 10.51
C SER A 331 -11.06 -6.74 11.69
N ARG A 332 -10.17 -5.77 11.54
CA ARG A 332 -9.07 -5.47 12.48
C ARG A 332 -9.04 -3.98 12.74
N GLY A 333 -8.86 -3.58 14.00
CA GLY A 333 -8.82 -2.17 14.39
C GLY A 333 -10.14 -1.40 14.20
N LYS A 334 -11.28 -2.09 14.31
CA LYS A 334 -12.63 -1.48 14.19
C LYS A 334 -12.87 -0.35 15.19
N ASP A 335 -12.39 -0.53 16.42
CA ASP A 335 -12.56 0.40 17.55
C ASP A 335 -11.78 1.71 17.41
N ILE A 336 -10.92 1.81 16.39
CA ILE A 336 -10.07 2.98 16.11
C ILE A 336 -10.16 3.40 14.63
N ASP A 337 -11.21 3.00 13.92
CA ASP A 337 -11.41 3.29 12.48
C ASP A 337 -10.18 2.97 11.60
N ALA A 338 -9.52 1.84 11.88
CA ALA A 338 -8.31 1.40 11.16
C ALA A 338 -8.59 0.26 10.18
N ALA A 339 -9.84 -0.18 10.05
CA ALA A 339 -10.18 -1.28 9.17
C ALA A 339 -10.17 -0.84 7.69
N CYS A 340 -10.10 -1.83 6.78
CA CYS A 340 -10.06 -1.58 5.35
C CYS A 340 -11.22 -0.65 4.92
N GLY A 341 -10.88 0.45 4.26
CA GLY A 341 -11.85 1.43 3.74
C GLY A 341 -12.25 2.55 4.73
N GLN A 342 -11.82 2.53 5.99
CA GLN A 342 -12.18 3.56 6.98
C GLN A 342 -11.19 4.74 7.07
N LEU A 343 -10.02 4.64 6.41
CA LEU A 343 -8.99 5.67 6.47
C LEU A 343 -9.45 6.99 5.83
N ALA A 344 -9.63 8.01 6.65
CA ALA A 344 -10.22 9.29 6.26
C ALA A 344 -9.69 10.49 7.05
N ASN A 345 -8.55 10.36 7.74
CA ASN A 345 -7.97 11.42 8.58
C ASN A 345 -8.95 11.96 9.65
N LYS A 346 -9.88 11.12 10.12
CA LYS A 346 -10.79 11.48 11.22
C LYS A 346 -10.06 11.26 12.55
N SER A 347 -10.02 12.30 13.38
CA SER A 347 -9.41 12.30 14.72
C SER A 347 -10.35 11.73 15.76
#